data_AF-A0A501WCB1-F1
#
_entry.id   AF-A0A501WCB1-F1
#
_cell.length_a   1.000
_cell.length_b   1.000
_cell.length_c   1.000
_cell.angle_alpha   90.00
_cell.angle_beta   90.00
_cell.angle_gamma   90.00
#
_symmetry.space_group_name_H-M   'P 1'
#
loop_
_entity.id
_entity.type
_entity.pdbx_description
1 polymer ?
#
loop_
_entity_poly.entity_id
_entity_poly.type
_entity_poly.pdbx_seq_one_letter_code
_entity_poly.pdbx_strand_id
1 'polypeptide(L)' 'MPKPFMKPQLRRKLQIIAVLSLLLALALELYTFGMASDFPLRLLRSFFVLFMLVALLALAIVPGVSKAANKVLK' A
#
# COMPACT_ATOMS: atom_id res chain seq x y z
N MET A 1 -1.08 14.50 -28.21
CA MET A 1 -0.87 13.26 -27.42
C MET A 1 -0.99 13.59 -25.93
N PRO A 2 -1.98 13.06 -25.21
CA PRO A 2 -2.10 13.33 -23.77
C PRO A 2 -0.91 12.71 -23.03
N LYS A 3 -0.16 13.53 -22.30
CA LYS A 3 0.94 13.06 -21.45
C LYS A 3 0.35 12.20 -20.34
N PRO A 4 0.83 10.97 -20.11
CA PRO A 4 0.30 10.13 -19.06
C PRO A 4 0.54 10.79 -17.70
N PHE A 5 -0.55 11.07 -16.98
CA PHE A 5 -0.57 11.76 -15.69
C PHE A 5 0.22 11.00 -14.60
N MET A 6 0.50 9.71 -14.81
CA MET A 6 1.33 8.86 -13.96
C MET A 6 2.31 8.04 -14.79
N LYS A 7 3.54 7.90 -14.28
CA LYS A 7 4.52 6.97 -14.86
C LYS A 7 3.93 5.55 -14.83
N PRO A 8 3.94 4.80 -15.96
CA PRO A 8 3.35 3.46 -16.02
C PRO A 8 3.95 2.48 -14.99
N GLN A 9 5.21 2.67 -14.63
CA GLN A 9 5.88 1.92 -13.56
C GLN A 9 5.29 2.20 -12.17
N LEU A 10 4.93 3.46 -11.86
CA LEU A 10 4.32 3.82 -10.58
C LEU A 10 2.92 3.23 -10.46
N ARG A 11 2.14 3.27 -11.55
CA ARG A 11 0.82 2.64 -11.61
C ARG A 11 0.91 1.14 -11.32
N ARG A 12 1.86 0.44 -11.94
CA ARG A 12 2.08 -1.00 -11.69
C ARG A 12 2.45 -1.28 -10.24
N LYS A 13 3.33 -0.48 -9.63
CA LYS A 13 3.70 -0.63 -8.21
C LYS A 13 2.50 -0.43 -7.28
N LEU A 14 1.70 0.60 -7.51
CA LEU A 14 0.50 0.86 -6.71
C LEU A 14 -0.54 -0.25 -6.86
N GLN A 15 -0.73 -0.79 -8.06
CA GLN A 15 -1.61 -1.94 -8.28
C GLN A 15 -1.15 -3.18 -7.51
N ILE A 16 0.16 -3.48 -7.52
CA ILE A 16 0.73 -4.59 -6.75
C ILE A 16 0.50 -4.38 -5.25
N ILE A 17 0.78 -3.18 -4.75
CA ILE A 17 0.57 -2.84 -3.33
C ILE A 17 -0.92 -2.98 -2.97
N ALA A 18 -1.83 -2.51 -3.81
CA ALA A 18 -3.27 -2.64 -3.60
C ALA A 18 -3.70 -4.11 -3.52
N VAL A 19 -3.26 -4.96 -4.45
CA VAL A 19 -3.62 -6.38 -4.41
C VAL A 19 -3.08 -7.06 -3.14
N LEU A 20 -1.83 -6.81 -2.79
CA LEU A 20 -1.22 -7.38 -1.58
C LEU A 20 -1.91 -6.91 -0.30
N SER A 21 -2.18 -5.61 -0.18
CA SER A 21 -2.88 -5.05 0.98
C SER A 21 -4.32 -5.56 1.09
N LEU A 22 -5.00 -5.83 -0.03
CA LEU A 22 -6.35 -6.39 -0.04
C LEU A 22 -6.34 -7.85 0.43
N LEU A 23 -5.38 -8.66 -0.05
CA LEU A 23 -5.20 -10.03 0.42
C LEU A 23 -4.86 -10.08 1.91
N LEU A 24 -3.96 -9.20 2.39
CA LEU A 24 -3.63 -9.10 3.80
C LEU A 24 -4.84 -8.69 4.64
N ALA A 25 -5.59 -7.67 4.21
CA ALA A 25 -6.78 -7.23 4.92
C ALA A 25 -7.81 -8.35 5.01
N LEU A 26 -8.03 -9.07 3.91
CA LEU A 26 -8.94 -10.20 3.88
C LEU A 26 -8.51 -11.30 4.85
N ALA A 27 -7.23 -11.69 4.82
CA ALA A 27 -6.69 -12.70 5.73
C ALA A 27 -6.81 -12.27 7.19
N LEU A 28 -6.50 -11.00 7.49
CA LEU A 28 -6.57 -10.45 8.84
C LEU A 28 -8.02 -10.42 9.36
N GLU A 29 -8.96 -9.91 8.57
CA GLU A 29 -10.37 -9.81 8.92
C GLU A 29 -11.00 -11.19 9.15
N LEU A 30 -10.73 -12.14 8.23
CA LEU A 30 -11.24 -13.51 8.36
C LEU A 30 -10.64 -14.24 9.56
N TYR A 31 -9.36 -14.01 9.86
CA TYR A 31 -8.68 -14.65 10.99
C TYR A 31 -9.13 -14.10 12.35
N THR A 32 -9.31 -12.77 12.45
CA THR A 32 -9.57 -12.10 13.74
C THR A 32 -11.05 -12.03 14.11
N PHE A 33 -11.92 -11.78 13.13
CA PHE A 33 -13.33 -11.48 13.38
C PHE A 33 -14.30 -12.39 12.61
N GLY A 34 -13.82 -13.14 11.62
CA GLY A 34 -14.66 -13.97 10.76
C GLY A 34 -15.66 -13.16 9.92
N MET A 35 -16.72 -13.82 9.45
CA MET A 35 -17.80 -13.18 8.67
C MET A 35 -18.86 -12.57 9.59
N ALA A 36 -18.61 -11.36 10.06
CA ALA A 36 -19.58 -10.55 10.79
C ALA A 36 -20.41 -9.67 9.85
N SER A 37 -21.53 -9.12 10.33
CA SER A 37 -22.40 -8.19 9.57
C SER A 37 -21.66 -6.95 9.05
N ASP A 38 -20.67 -6.45 9.81
CA ASP A 38 -19.88 -5.27 9.45
C ASP A 38 -18.63 -5.58 8.60
N PHE A 39 -18.50 -6.83 8.15
CA PHE A 39 -17.33 -7.32 7.41
C PHE A 39 -16.91 -6.44 6.22
N PRO A 40 -17.78 -6.04 5.28
CA PRO A 40 -17.33 -5.28 4.12
C PRO A 40 -16.81 -3.89 4.47
N LEU A 41 -17.43 -3.21 5.45
CA LEU A 41 -17.00 -1.89 5.88
C LEU A 41 -15.66 -1.96 6.64
N ARG A 42 -15.52 -2.96 7.50
CA ARG A 42 -14.30 -3.21 8.27
C ARG A 42 -13.14 -3.63 7.36
N LEU A 43 -13.40 -4.51 6.40
CA LEU A 43 -12.44 -4.91 5.37
C LEU A 43 -11.95 -3.70 4.56
N LEU A 44 -12.85 -2.82 4.12
CA LEU A 44 -12.46 -1.62 3.37
C LEU A 44 -11.57 -0.69 4.21
N ARG A 45 -11.91 -0.51 5.49
CA ARG A 45 -11.12 0.30 6.44
C ARG A 45 -9.73 -0.32 6.67
N SER A 46 -9.66 -1.62 6.97
CA SER A 46 -8.42 -2.35 7.20
C SER A 46 -7.54 -2.38 5.94
N PHE A 47 -8.16 -2.62 4.78
CA PHE A 47 -7.50 -2.51 3.47
C PHE A 47 -6.89 -1.13 3.26
N PHE A 48 -7.66 -0.07 3.48
CA PHE A 48 -7.19 1.30 3.25
C PHE A 48 -6.00 1.65 4.17
N VAL A 49 -6.06 1.25 5.44
CA VAL A 49 -4.97 1.46 6.41
C VAL A 49 -3.71 0.71 5.96
N LEU A 50 -3.83 -0.58 5.62
CA LEU A 50 -2.70 -1.40 5.17
C LEU A 50 -2.11 -0.88 3.86
N PHE A 51 -2.96 -0.49 2.92
CA PHE A 51 -2.55 0.09 1.65
C PHE A 51 -1.77 1.37 1.86
N MET A 52 -2.29 2.32 2.63
CA MET A 52 -1.61 3.58 2.93
C MET A 52 -0.27 3.34 3.64
N LEU A 53 -0.25 2.46 4.63
CA LEU A 53 0.98 2.13 5.36
C LEU A 53 2.07 1.61 4.42
N VAL A 54 1.75 0.59 3.61
CA VAL A 54 2.71 -0.04 2.69
C VAL A 54 3.12 0.92 1.57
N ALA A 55 2.16 1.66 1.00
CA ALA A 55 2.43 2.62 -0.05
C ALA A 55 3.37 3.73 0.43
N LEU A 56 3.13 4.28 1.62
CA LEU A 56 3.95 5.35 2.19
C LEU A 56 5.36 4.86 2.52
N LEU A 57 5.47 3.66 3.10
CA LEU A 57 6.77 3.02 3.36
C LEU A 57 7.55 2.79 2.06
N ALA A 58 6.96 2.09 1.10
CA ALA A 58 7.64 1.66 -0.12
C ALA A 58 7.96 2.80 -1.08
N LEU A 59 7.08 3.81 -1.17
CA LEU A 59 7.21 4.88 -2.17
C LEU A 59 7.78 6.19 -1.62
N ALA A 60 7.68 6.45 -0.32
CA ALA A 60 8.20 7.66 0.29
C ALA A 60 9.37 7.38 1.24
N ILE A 61 9.19 6.50 2.23
CA ILE A 61 10.18 6.30 3.30
C ILE A 61 11.44 5.62 2.75
N VAL A 62 11.32 4.47 2.09
CA VAL A 62 12.47 3.72 1.53
C VAL A 62 13.35 4.59 0.62
N PRO A 63 12.83 5.27 -0.42
CA PRO A 63 13.67 6.14 -1.25
C PRO A 63 14.16 7.39 -0.50
N GLY A 64 13.38 7.90 0.46
CA GLY A 64 13.79 9.02 1.31
C GLY A 64 15.02 8.68 2.15
N VAL A 65 14.98 7.56 2.86
CA VAL A 65 16.09 7.07 3.68
C VAL A 65 17.31 6.74 2.82
N SER A 66 17.12 6.08 1.67
CA SER A 66 18.22 5.78 0.75
C SER A 66 18.97 7.05 0.29
N LYS A 67 18.22 8.12 -0.06
CA LYS A 67 18.82 9.41 -0.42
C LYS A 67 19.52 10.10 0.75
N ALA A 68 18.92 10.05 1.94
CA ALA A 68 19.51 10.61 3.14
C ALA A 68 20.83 9.90 3.50
N ALA A 69 20.82 8.56 3.51
CA ALA A 69 22.01 7.75 3.75
C ALA A 69 23.13 8.05 2.75
N ASN A 70 22.82 8.16 1.46
CA ASN A 70 23.80 8.52 0.44
C ASN A 70 24.35 9.95 0.59
N LYS A 71 23.59 10.87 1.20
CA LYS A 71 24.07 12.23 1.50
C LYS A 71 25.01 12.27 2.71
N VAL A 72 24.83 11.36 3.67
CA VAL A 72 25.66 11.28 4.88
C VAL A 72 26.96 10.52 4.64
N LEU A 73 26.93 9.50 3.78
CA LEU A 73 28.10 8.67 3.44
C LEU A 73 29.04 9.33 2.41
N LYS A 74 28.67 10.48 1.85
CA LYS A 74 29.42 11.19 0.82
C LYS A 74 29.96 12.51 1.37
#